data_AF-A0A1G3PWE8-F1
#
_entry.id   AF-A0A1G3PWE8-F1
#
_cell.length_a   1.000
_cell.length_b   1.000
_cell.length_c   1.000
_cell.angle_alpha   90.00
_cell.angle_beta   90.00
_cell.angle_gamma   90.00
#
_symmetry.space_group_name_H-M   'P 1'
#
loop_
_entity.id
_entity.type
_entity.pdbx_description
1 polymer ?
#
loop_
_entity_poly.entity_id
_entity_poly.type
_entity_poly.pdbx_seq_one_letter_code
_entity_poly.pdbx_strand_id
1 'polypeptide(L)'
;MKDIFKSCTNGQVPYGYSYYKNRLTKNPAEQKIICDIIAQRKAGKSLREICRYLTSRNTPTKNGGKWQANTVRKIIESSVMK
;
A
#
# COMPACT_ATOMS: atom_id res chain seq x y z
N MET A 1 13.36 4.07 21.32
CA MET A 1 12.39 4.25 20.22
C MET A 1 12.86 3.38 19.06
N LYS A 2 12.16 2.29 18.75
CA LYS A 2 12.60 1.33 17.72
C LYS A 2 12.28 1.91 16.35
N ASP A 3 13.31 2.33 15.63
CA ASP A 3 13.19 2.78 14.25
C ASP A 3 12.55 1.69 13.38
N ILE A 4 11.35 1.99 12.89
CA ILE A 4 10.48 1.11 12.09
C ILE A 4 11.04 0.91 10.65
N PHE A 5 12.25 1.41 10.36
CA PHE A 5 12.82 1.50 9.01
C PHE A 5 13.57 0.26 8.52
N LYS A 6 13.33 -0.92 9.13
CA LYS A 6 14.00 -2.15 8.72
C LYS A 6 13.20 -2.88 7.64
N SER A 7 13.22 -2.36 6.41
CA SER A 7 13.06 -3.15 5.16
C SER A 7 13.11 -2.29 3.87
N CYS A 8 14.03 -1.34 3.76
CA CYS A 8 14.31 -0.71 2.46
C CYS A 8 15.28 -1.58 1.66
N THR A 9 14.80 -2.65 1.03
CA THR A 9 15.67 -3.55 0.24
C THR A 9 16.21 -2.93 -1.06
N ASN A 10 15.75 -1.74 -1.49
CA ASN A 10 16.27 -1.03 -2.69
C ASN A 10 15.93 0.49 -2.72
N GLY A 11 15.96 1.20 -1.59
CA GLY A 11 15.72 2.67 -1.57
C GLY A 11 14.31 3.14 -1.98
N GLN A 12 13.38 2.22 -2.25
CA GLN A 12 12.00 2.54 -2.62
C GLN A 12 11.14 2.79 -1.37
N VAL A 13 10.42 3.93 -1.37
CA VAL A 13 9.46 4.24 -0.32
C VAL A 13 8.29 3.28 -0.39
N PRO A 14 7.98 2.55 0.71
CA PRO A 14 6.81 1.67 0.75
C PRO A 14 5.53 2.49 0.55
N TYR A 15 4.56 1.90 -0.14
CA TYR A 15 3.25 2.52 -0.36
C TYR A 15 2.57 2.78 0.99
N GLY A 16 1.89 3.92 1.14
CA GLY A 16 1.38 4.40 2.42
C GLY A 16 2.28 5.39 3.13
N TYR A 17 3.50 5.60 2.62
CA TYR A 17 4.49 6.48 3.19
C TYR A 17 5.04 7.42 2.13
N SER A 18 5.43 8.61 2.55
CA SER A 18 6.08 9.62 1.72
C SER A 18 7.31 10.16 2.44
N TYR A 19 8.34 10.54 1.68
CA TYR A 19 9.47 11.27 2.25
C TYR A 19 9.07 12.74 2.40
N TYR A 20 9.01 13.20 3.63
CA TYR A 20 8.85 14.61 3.95
C TYR A 20 9.95 15.01 4.94
N LYS A 21 10.81 15.97 4.55
CA LYS A 21 11.94 16.48 5.36
C LYS A 21 12.88 15.36 5.86
N ASN A 22 13.35 14.49 4.96
CA ASN A 22 14.20 13.32 5.28
C ASN A 22 13.60 12.33 6.28
N ARG A 23 12.28 12.40 6.55
CA ARG A 23 11.56 11.46 7.40
C ARG A 23 10.48 10.78 6.59
N LEU A 24 10.33 9.48 6.82
CA LEU A 24 9.20 8.74 6.28
C LEU A 24 7.96 9.14 7.08
N THR A 25 7.06 9.86 6.42
CA THR A 25 5.79 10.30 7.00
C THR A 25 4.67 9.49 6.38
N LYS A 26 3.71 9.04 7.19
CA LYS A 26 2.54 8.33 6.68
C LYS A 26 1.72 9.28 5.82
N ASN A 27 1.44 8.90 4.57
CA ASN A 27 0.55 9.66 3.71
C ASN A 27 -0.91 9.26 4.04
N PRO A 28 -1.74 10.13 4.62
CA PRO A 28 -3.09 9.77 5.05
C PRO A 28 -3.98 9.31 3.87
N ALA A 29 -3.76 9.82 2.65
CA ALA A 29 -4.52 9.38 1.48
C ALA A 29 -4.19 7.93 1.10
N GLU A 30 -2.90 7.58 1.05
CA GLU A 30 -2.46 6.21 0.76
C GLU A 30 -2.78 5.24 1.89
N GLN A 31 -2.71 5.69 3.15
CA GLN A 31 -3.09 4.90 4.32
C GLN A 31 -4.56 4.50 4.29
N LYS A 32 -5.46 5.41 3.87
CA LYS A 32 -6.89 5.07 3.67
C LYS A 32 -7.05 3.93 2.65
N ILE A 33 -6.28 3.98 1.56
CA ILE A 33 -6.30 2.93 0.54
C ILE A 33 -5.78 1.60 1.10
N ILE A 34 -4.74 1.62 1.93
CA ILE A 34 -4.23 0.41 2.61
C ILE A 34 -5.29 -0.18 3.54
N CYS A 35 -5.94 0.66 4.34
CA CYS A 35 -7.04 0.23 5.21
C CYS A 35 -8.16 -0.42 4.40
N ASP A 36 -8.56 0.19 3.29
CA ASP A 36 -9.57 -0.39 2.39
C ASP A 36 -9.11 -1.73 1.81
N ILE A 37 -7.88 -1.85 1.33
CA ILE A 37 -7.32 -3.11 0.81
C ILE A 37 -7.37 -4.21 1.87
N ILE A 38 -6.95 -3.91 3.11
CA ILE A 38 -6.95 -4.86 4.23
C ILE A 38 -8.38 -5.25 4.59
N ALA A 39 -9.31 -4.29 4.65
CA ALA A 39 -10.72 -4.55 4.94
C ALA A 39 -11.33 -5.48 3.87
N GLN A 40 -11.07 -5.22 2.59
CA GLN A 40 -11.52 -6.09 1.49
C GLN A 40 -10.88 -7.48 1.57
N ARG A 41 -9.60 -7.58 1.96
CA ARG A 41 -8.94 -8.88 2.13
C ARG A 41 -9.53 -9.67 3.30
N LYS A 42 -9.83 -9.00 4.42
CA LYS A 42 -10.53 -9.58 5.58
C LYS A 42 -11.94 -10.03 5.22
N ALA A 43 -12.61 -9.32 4.31
CA ALA A 43 -13.90 -9.72 3.76
C ALA A 43 -13.82 -10.92 2.79
N GLY A 44 -12.65 -11.55 2.64
CA GLY A 44 -12.47 -12.74 1.80
C GLY A 44 -12.25 -12.45 0.31
N LYS A 45 -12.16 -11.18 -0.10
CA LYS A 45 -11.97 -10.85 -1.52
C LYS A 45 -10.60 -11.32 -2.02
N SER A 46 -10.59 -11.74 -3.28
CA SER A 46 -9.39 -12.07 -4.02
C SER A 46 -8.58 -10.82 -4.37
N LEU A 47 -7.28 -10.98 -4.59
CA LEU A 47 -6.40 -9.89 -5.01
C LEU A 47 -6.89 -9.21 -6.30
N ARG A 48 -7.46 -10.00 -7.23
CA ARG A 48 -8.02 -9.51 -8.50
C ARG A 48 -9.25 -8.64 -8.28
N GLU A 49 -10.13 -9.00 -7.35
CA GLU A 49 -11.29 -8.18 -6.99
C GLU A 49 -10.87 -6.86 -6.34
N ILE A 50 -9.85 -6.90 -5.49
CA ILE A 50 -9.28 -5.69 -4.89
C ILE A 50 -8.69 -4.79 -5.97
N CYS A 51 -7.94 -5.33 -6.93
CA CYS A 51 -7.45 -4.57 -8.08
C CYS A 51 -8.58 -3.93 -8.90
N ARG A 52 -9.65 -4.69 -9.18
CA ARG A 52 -10.83 -4.17 -9.89
C ARG A 52 -11.50 -3.05 -9.12
N TYR A 53 -11.68 -3.21 -7.82
CA TYR A 53 -12.24 -2.19 -6.93
C TYR A 53 -11.39 -0.91 -6.90
N LEU A 54 -10.07 -1.02 -6.82
CA LEU A 54 -9.17 0.13 -6.82
C LEU A 54 -9.15 0.84 -8.19
N THR A 55 -9.25 0.07 -9.27
CA THR A 55 -9.32 0.60 -10.64
C THR A 55 -10.66 1.29 -10.89
N SER A 56 -11.78 0.72 -10.43
CA SER A 56 -13.11 1.32 -10.57
C SER A 56 -13.27 2.62 -9.78
N ARG A 57 -12.52 2.76 -8.68
CA ARG A 57 -12.49 4.01 -7.89
C ARG A 57 -11.61 5.10 -8.50
N ASN A 58 -11.00 4.87 -9.68
CA ASN A 58 -10.00 5.75 -10.28
C ASN A 58 -8.86 6.12 -9.32
N THR A 59 -8.49 5.21 -8.41
CA THR A 59 -7.39 5.47 -7.47
C THR A 59 -6.08 5.47 -8.25
N PRO A 60 -5.41 6.62 -8.45
CA PRO A 60 -4.18 6.67 -9.21
C PRO A 60 -3.12 5.86 -8.46
N THR A 61 -2.47 4.92 -9.15
CA THR A 61 -1.24 4.33 -8.61
C THR A 61 -0.14 5.40 -8.61
N LYS A 62 0.91 5.20 -7.83
CA LYS A 62 2.04 6.15 -7.70
C LYS A 62 2.65 6.57 -9.04
N ASN A 63 2.51 5.74 -10.09
CA ASN A 63 2.99 6.01 -11.47
C ASN A 63 1.84 6.12 -12.50
N GLY A 64 0.58 6.31 -12.10
CA GLY A 64 -0.54 6.52 -13.02
C GLY A 64 -1.01 5.30 -13.82
N GLY A 65 -0.59 4.09 -13.46
CA GLY A 65 -0.97 2.83 -14.09
C GLY A 65 -2.08 2.04 -13.39
N LYS A 66 -2.42 0.86 -13.94
CA LYS A 66 -3.40 -0.08 -13.37
C LYS A 66 -2.85 -0.77 -12.11
N TRP A 67 -3.74 -1.07 -11.17
CA TRP A 67 -3.39 -1.84 -9.97
C TRP A 67 -3.06 -3.28 -10.32
N GLN A 68 -1.80 -3.69 -10.11
CA GLN A 68 -1.36 -5.06 -10.29
C GLN A 68 -1.59 -5.89 -9.02
N ALA A 69 -2.03 -7.14 -9.17
CA ALA A 69 -2.25 -8.05 -8.04
C ALA A 69 -0.96 -8.28 -7.22
N ASN A 70 0.20 -8.26 -7.89
CA ASN A 70 1.50 -8.33 -7.23
C ASN A 70 1.74 -7.16 -6.27
N THR A 71 1.37 -5.94 -6.68
CA THR A 71 1.51 -4.74 -5.84
C THR A 71 0.60 -4.81 -4.62
N VAL A 72 -0.67 -5.21 -4.82
CA VAL A 72 -1.63 -5.37 -3.72
C VAL A 72 -1.14 -6.42 -2.72
N ARG A 73 -0.60 -7.55 -3.19
CA ARG A 73 -0.03 -8.59 -2.32
C ARG A 73 1.13 -8.05 -1.48
N LYS A 74 2.10 -7.38 -2.11
CA LYS A 74 3.26 -6.78 -1.41
C LYS A 74 2.84 -5.78 -0.34
N ILE A 75 1.80 -4.97 -0.62
CA ILE A 75 1.25 -4.02 0.36
C ILE A 75 0.64 -4.76 1.55
N ILE A 76 -0.12 -5.84 1.30
CA ILE A 76 -0.71 -6.66 2.36
C ILE A 76 0.40 -7.31 3.19
N GLU A 77 1.37 -7.96 2.57
CA GLU A 77 2.51 -8.60 3.26
C GLU A 77 3.31 -7.59 4.10
N SER A 78 3.62 -6.43 3.53
CA SER A 78 4.32 -5.35 4.22
C SER A 78 3.52 -4.74 5.38
N SER A 79 2.19 -4.77 5.32
CA SER A 79 1.35 -4.21 6.38
C SER A 79 0.99 -5.23 7.46
N VAL A 80 1.01 -6.53 7.13
CA VAL A 80 0.63 -7.62 8.04
C VAL A 80 1.81 -8.10 8.87
N MET A 81 3.07 -7.90 8.41
CA MET A 81 4.24 -8.13 9.27
C MET A 81 4.31 -7.10 10.41
N LYS A 82 3.71 -7.48 11.53
CA LYS A 82 3.92 -6.90 12.87
C LYS A 82 4.33 -8.02 13.82
#